data_AF-A0A183AXM4-F1
#
_entry.id   AF-A0A183AXM4-F1
#
_cell.length_a   1.000
_cell.length_b   1.000
_cell.length_c   1.000
_cell.angle_alpha   90.00
_cell.angle_beta   90.00
_cell.angle_gamma   90.00
#
_symmetry.space_group_name_H-M   'P 1'
#
loop_
_entity.id
_entity.type
_entity.pdbx_description
1 polymer ?
#
loop_
_entity_poly.entity_id
_entity_poly.type
_entity_poly.pdbx_seq_one_letter_code
_entity_poly.pdbx_strand_id
1 'polypeptide(L)'
;MKDLYSFDATHAGALLSYNTICQTYSELFKELNLPYHKVLADAGSIGGHTSHEFHIPVPIGEDRLHVCTRCGFGYNAEVESKFLLIVGEYASTADGIQFSDCLEKGANETSTTHCPHSFQEVRGLEMGCYGIGMTRLLAAAVEYLSAAAFPNIPAEQVTELRWPSGLAPFSAALVLQKAQRAAQPVYELVDVYGGVSYEVTLSQMREAFQMRSFETSDLPQWNQNNRTRPKTQ
;
A
#
# COMPACT_ATOMS: atom_id res chain seq x y z
N MET A 1 1.90 8.90 -1.34
CA MET A 1 2.74 7.87 -2.02
C MET A 1 4.07 7.84 -1.29
N LYS A 2 4.66 6.64 -1.09
CA LYS A 2 6.01 6.46 -0.55
C LYS A 2 6.89 5.94 -1.68
N ASP A 3 7.80 6.77 -2.14
CA ASP A 3 8.71 6.44 -3.24
C ASP A 3 10.12 6.24 -2.71
N LEU A 4 10.77 5.20 -3.23
CA LEU A 4 12.16 4.87 -2.96
C LEU A 4 12.86 4.72 -4.30
N TYR A 5 14.11 5.18 -4.37
CA TYR A 5 14.96 5.05 -5.55
C TYR A 5 16.29 4.44 -5.13
N SER A 6 16.78 3.48 -5.90
CA SER A 6 18.13 2.93 -5.76
C SER A 6 19.01 3.38 -6.94
N PHE A 7 20.31 3.49 -6.67
CA PHE A 7 21.31 3.85 -7.67
C PHE A 7 22.50 2.92 -7.50
N ASP A 8 22.80 2.15 -8.55
CA ASP A 8 23.82 1.12 -8.53
C ASP A 8 24.82 1.34 -9.65
N ALA A 9 26.10 1.03 -9.40
CA ALA A 9 27.16 1.20 -10.40
C ALA A 9 27.14 0.11 -11.50
N THR A 10 26.42 -0.99 -11.26
CA THR A 10 26.34 -2.14 -12.18
C THR A 10 24.95 -2.74 -12.15
N HIS A 11 24.53 -3.33 -13.28
CA HIS A 11 23.23 -3.99 -13.40
C HIS A 11 23.05 -5.12 -12.36
N ALA A 12 24.11 -5.87 -12.04
CA ALA A 12 24.06 -6.89 -10.99
C ALA A 12 23.76 -6.29 -9.60
N GLY A 13 24.28 -5.09 -9.30
CA GLY A 13 23.94 -4.34 -8.10
C GLY A 13 22.49 -3.89 -8.10
N ALA A 14 22.00 -3.36 -9.23
CA ALA A 14 20.60 -2.95 -9.39
C ALA A 14 19.63 -4.10 -9.18
N LEU A 15 19.92 -5.29 -9.75
CA LEU A 15 19.16 -6.51 -9.52
C LEU A 15 19.15 -6.91 -8.03
N LEU A 16 20.27 -6.76 -7.32
CA LEU A 16 20.33 -7.05 -5.89
C LEU A 16 19.46 -6.06 -5.09
N SER A 17 19.57 -4.77 -5.36
CA SER A 17 18.73 -3.71 -4.77
C SER A 17 17.25 -3.99 -5.03
N TYR A 18 16.91 -4.31 -6.28
CA TYR A 18 15.57 -4.66 -6.72
C TYR A 18 14.98 -5.84 -5.95
N ASN A 19 15.71 -6.95 -5.90
CA ASN A 19 15.27 -8.15 -5.20
C ASN A 19 15.12 -7.90 -3.69
N THR A 20 16.06 -7.17 -3.10
CA THR A 20 16.03 -6.82 -1.67
C THR A 20 14.79 -5.99 -1.35
N ILE A 21 14.51 -4.94 -2.14
CA ILE A 21 13.38 -4.06 -1.87
C ILE A 21 12.04 -4.77 -2.14
N CYS A 22 11.94 -5.54 -3.23
CA CYS A 22 10.76 -6.37 -3.51
C CYS A 22 10.45 -7.36 -2.36
N GLN A 23 11.50 -7.96 -1.80
CA GLN A 23 11.37 -8.89 -0.68
C GLN A 23 10.94 -8.16 0.59
N THR A 24 11.54 -7.01 0.90
CA THR A 24 11.14 -6.17 2.03
C THR A 24 9.67 -5.75 1.94
N TYR A 25 9.19 -5.37 0.75
CA TYR A 25 7.77 -5.06 0.55
C TYR A 25 6.88 -6.28 0.78
N SER A 26 7.30 -7.45 0.29
CA SER A 26 6.58 -8.72 0.52
C SER A 26 6.48 -9.05 2.01
N GLU A 27 7.55 -8.84 2.78
CA GLU A 27 7.56 -9.05 4.23
C GLU A 27 6.68 -8.05 4.97
N LEU A 28 6.74 -6.76 4.59
CA LEU A 28 5.87 -5.72 5.13
C LEU A 28 4.39 -6.07 4.93
N PHE A 29 3.98 -6.46 3.73
CA PHE A 29 2.57 -6.77 3.45
C PHE A 29 2.10 -8.04 4.15
N LYS A 30 3.00 -9.02 4.36
CA LYS A 30 2.72 -10.18 5.23
C LYS A 30 2.51 -9.76 6.68
N GLU A 31 3.33 -8.85 7.21
CA GLU A 31 3.18 -8.34 8.58
C GLU A 31 1.87 -7.58 8.78
N LEU A 32 1.41 -6.85 7.76
CA LEU A 32 0.10 -6.19 7.76
C LEU A 32 -1.09 -7.16 7.68
N ASN A 33 -0.86 -8.46 7.50
CA ASN A 33 -1.87 -9.50 7.33
C ASN A 33 -2.90 -9.18 6.22
N LEU A 34 -2.44 -8.56 5.14
CA LEU A 34 -3.24 -8.33 3.95
C LEU A 34 -2.89 -9.39 2.88
N PRO A 35 -3.88 -10.01 2.23
CA PRO A 35 -3.58 -10.86 1.09
C PRO A 35 -3.11 -9.98 -0.07
N TYR A 36 -2.10 -10.46 -0.77
CA TYR A 36 -1.65 -9.81 -1.97
C TYR A 36 -1.15 -10.83 -3.00
N HIS A 37 -1.23 -10.44 -4.26
CA HIS A 37 -0.53 -11.08 -5.36
C HIS A 37 0.61 -10.18 -5.81
N LYS A 38 1.83 -10.73 -5.83
CA LYS A 38 2.97 -10.13 -6.53
C LYS A 38 2.98 -10.67 -7.95
N VAL A 39 2.75 -9.83 -8.93
CA VAL A 39 2.60 -10.21 -10.33
C VAL A 39 3.62 -9.49 -11.20
N LEU A 40 4.08 -10.13 -12.28
CA LEU A 40 4.81 -9.44 -13.33
C LEU A 40 3.89 -8.45 -14.03
N ALA A 41 4.40 -7.26 -14.33
CA ALA A 41 3.64 -6.20 -14.96
C ALA A 41 4.42 -5.52 -16.07
N ASP A 42 3.76 -4.61 -16.79
CA ASP A 42 4.44 -3.80 -17.78
C ASP A 42 5.28 -2.72 -17.08
N ALA A 43 6.44 -2.39 -17.66
CA ALA A 43 7.27 -1.29 -17.16
C ALA A 43 6.68 0.10 -17.56
N GLY A 44 5.63 0.10 -18.37
CA GLY A 44 4.97 1.29 -18.87
C GLY A 44 5.88 2.21 -19.68
N SER A 45 5.48 3.47 -19.78
CA SER A 45 6.21 4.51 -20.51
C SER A 45 7.51 4.96 -19.82
N ILE A 46 7.68 4.62 -18.54
CA ILE A 46 8.89 4.93 -17.77
C ILE A 46 10.07 4.09 -18.25
N GLY A 47 9.80 2.92 -18.85
CA GLY A 47 10.80 1.97 -19.32
C GLY A 47 11.41 1.17 -18.19
N GLY A 48 12.04 0.04 -18.54
CA GLY A 48 12.69 -0.85 -17.57
C GLY A 48 12.85 -2.27 -18.07
N HIS A 49 13.61 -3.07 -17.33
CA HIS A 49 13.84 -4.48 -17.63
C HIS A 49 12.80 -5.37 -16.96
N THR A 50 12.53 -5.12 -15.68
CA THR A 50 11.67 -5.97 -14.85
C THR A 50 10.74 -5.10 -14.01
N SER A 51 9.44 -5.41 -14.04
CA SER A 51 8.44 -4.76 -13.20
C SER A 51 7.62 -5.80 -12.45
N HIS A 52 7.38 -5.56 -11.15
CA HIS A 52 6.47 -6.34 -10.34
C HIS A 52 5.52 -5.44 -9.57
N GLU A 53 4.24 -5.70 -9.74
CA GLU A 53 3.18 -5.02 -9.02
C GLU A 53 2.64 -5.88 -7.89
N PHE A 54 2.15 -5.21 -6.86
CA PHE A 54 1.47 -5.82 -5.73
C PHE A 54 0.01 -5.39 -5.72
N HIS A 55 -0.86 -6.39 -5.68
CA HIS A 55 -2.30 -6.22 -5.82
C HIS A 55 -3.03 -6.88 -4.66
N ILE A 56 -4.00 -6.19 -4.06
CA ILE A 56 -4.95 -6.84 -3.14
C ILE A 56 -6.09 -7.43 -3.99
N PRO A 57 -6.39 -8.74 -3.89
CA PRO A 57 -7.42 -9.37 -4.71
C PRO A 57 -8.82 -8.96 -4.24
N VAL A 58 -9.50 -8.15 -5.05
CA VAL A 58 -10.88 -7.70 -4.80
C VAL A 58 -11.64 -7.58 -6.14
N PRO A 59 -12.94 -7.91 -6.21
CA PRO A 59 -13.70 -7.89 -7.45
C PRO A 59 -13.83 -6.52 -8.13
N ILE A 60 -13.71 -5.42 -7.36
CA ILE A 60 -13.74 -4.04 -7.89
C ILE A 60 -12.37 -3.60 -8.43
N GLY A 61 -11.36 -4.47 -8.38
CA GLY A 61 -10.03 -4.21 -8.88
C GLY A 61 -10.03 -3.75 -10.33
N GLU A 62 -9.20 -2.76 -10.63
CA GLU A 62 -9.02 -2.23 -11.99
C GLU A 62 -8.20 -3.20 -12.85
N ASP A 63 -7.34 -3.98 -12.23
CA ASP A 63 -6.38 -4.85 -12.89
C ASP A 63 -6.82 -6.31 -12.88
N ARG A 64 -6.66 -6.98 -14.01
CA ARG A 64 -6.93 -8.40 -14.16
C ARG A 64 -5.65 -9.21 -14.07
N LEU A 65 -5.61 -10.15 -13.14
CA LEU A 65 -4.43 -10.93 -12.80
C LEU A 65 -4.61 -12.38 -13.21
N HIS A 66 -3.54 -12.99 -13.74
CA HIS A 66 -3.45 -14.43 -13.92
C HIS A 66 -2.45 -14.98 -12.90
N VAL A 67 -2.93 -15.84 -12.01
CA VAL A 67 -2.13 -16.36 -10.88
C VAL A 67 -2.15 -17.88 -10.90
N CYS A 68 -0.99 -18.50 -10.72
CA CYS A 68 -0.84 -19.94 -10.55
C CYS A 68 -1.27 -20.35 -9.16
N THR A 69 -2.29 -21.19 -9.08
CA THR A 69 -2.82 -21.75 -7.82
C THR A 69 -1.84 -22.69 -7.09
N ARG A 70 -0.76 -23.14 -7.75
CA ARG A 70 0.24 -24.05 -7.14
C ARG A 70 1.46 -23.34 -6.56
N CYS A 71 2.02 -22.38 -7.29
CA CYS A 71 3.29 -21.74 -6.91
C CYS A 71 3.17 -20.24 -6.62
N GLY A 72 1.99 -19.64 -6.85
CA GLY A 72 1.76 -18.21 -6.62
C GLY A 72 2.40 -17.28 -7.66
N PHE A 73 3.10 -17.81 -8.66
CA PHE A 73 3.54 -17.01 -9.81
C PHE A 73 2.34 -16.38 -10.50
N GLY A 74 2.43 -15.11 -10.88
CA GLY A 74 1.38 -14.47 -11.64
C GLY A 74 1.86 -13.30 -12.48
N TYR A 75 1.00 -12.85 -13.37
CA TYR A 75 1.21 -11.69 -14.22
C TYR A 75 -0.09 -10.89 -14.39
N ASN A 76 0.06 -9.58 -14.59
CA ASN A 76 -1.04 -8.71 -15.01
C ASN A 76 -1.41 -9.04 -16.47
N ALA A 77 -2.69 -9.11 -16.79
CA ALA A 77 -3.21 -9.42 -18.13
C ALA A 77 -2.62 -8.51 -19.23
N GLU A 78 -2.17 -7.30 -18.89
CA GLU A 78 -1.48 -6.41 -19.83
C GLU A 78 -0.20 -7.01 -20.44
N VAL A 79 0.48 -7.91 -19.70
CA VAL A 79 1.68 -8.61 -20.17
C VAL A 79 1.43 -10.06 -20.59
N GLU A 80 0.16 -10.46 -20.75
CA GLU A 80 -0.24 -11.84 -21.07
C GLU A 80 0.47 -12.40 -22.31
N SER A 81 0.63 -11.58 -23.35
CA SER A 81 1.32 -11.97 -24.59
C SER A 81 2.76 -12.48 -24.38
N LYS A 82 3.41 -12.09 -23.28
CA LYS A 82 4.77 -12.52 -22.91
C LYS A 82 4.79 -13.79 -22.07
N PHE A 83 3.70 -14.13 -21.37
CA PHE A 83 3.72 -15.11 -20.27
C PHE A 83 2.60 -16.16 -20.30
N LEU A 84 1.72 -16.16 -21.31
CA LEU A 84 0.58 -17.08 -21.47
C LEU A 84 0.93 -18.57 -21.24
N LEU A 85 2.13 -18.99 -21.65
CA LEU A 85 2.56 -20.39 -21.58
C LEU A 85 3.01 -20.86 -20.18
N ILE A 86 3.14 -19.95 -19.21
CA ILE A 86 3.79 -20.26 -17.92
C ILE A 86 2.82 -20.85 -16.89
N VAL A 87 1.55 -20.44 -16.91
CA VAL A 87 0.58 -20.80 -15.85
C VAL A 87 -0.21 -22.07 -16.16
N GLY A 88 -0.30 -22.45 -17.44
CA GLY A 88 -0.95 -23.69 -17.89
C GLY A 88 -2.37 -23.88 -17.33
N GLU A 89 -2.70 -25.12 -16.97
CA GLU A 89 -4.01 -25.49 -16.42
C GLU A 89 -4.27 -25.02 -14.97
N TYR A 90 -3.26 -24.45 -14.29
CA TYR A 90 -3.36 -23.98 -12.90
C TYR A 90 -3.61 -22.48 -12.79
N ALA A 91 -3.84 -21.81 -13.92
CA ALA A 91 -4.19 -20.41 -13.99
C ALA A 91 -5.56 -20.16 -13.34
N SER A 92 -5.59 -19.33 -12.31
CA SER A 92 -6.80 -18.67 -11.83
C SER A 92 -6.74 -17.19 -12.21
N THR A 93 -7.88 -16.65 -12.61
CA THR A 93 -8.03 -15.21 -12.83
C THR A 93 -8.56 -14.56 -11.56
N ALA A 94 -8.01 -13.41 -11.19
CA ALA A 94 -8.51 -12.58 -10.11
C ALA A 94 -8.44 -11.11 -10.52
N ASP A 95 -9.42 -10.31 -10.08
CA ASP A 95 -9.32 -8.86 -10.17
C ASP A 95 -8.60 -8.33 -8.93
N GLY A 96 -7.84 -7.24 -9.07
CA GLY A 96 -7.03 -6.69 -8.00
C GLY A 96 -6.87 -5.18 -8.06
N ILE A 97 -6.67 -4.57 -6.90
CA ILE A 97 -6.26 -3.16 -6.81
C ILE A 97 -4.75 -3.11 -6.62
N GLN A 98 -4.04 -2.54 -7.59
CA GLN A 98 -2.62 -2.22 -7.47
C GLN A 98 -2.40 -1.19 -6.36
N PHE A 99 -1.51 -1.49 -5.42
CA PHE A 99 -1.15 -0.55 -4.34
C PHE A 99 0.35 -0.33 -4.19
N SER A 100 1.18 -1.13 -4.86
CA SER A 100 2.63 -0.98 -4.88
C SER A 100 3.23 -1.51 -6.18
N ASP A 101 4.37 -0.94 -6.54
CA ASP A 101 5.16 -1.34 -7.71
C ASP A 101 6.66 -1.33 -7.38
N CYS A 102 7.39 -2.25 -7.99
CA CYS A 102 8.83 -2.35 -7.99
C CYS A 102 9.33 -2.46 -9.44
N LEU A 103 10.02 -1.42 -9.89
CA LEU A 103 10.52 -1.27 -11.25
C LEU A 103 12.05 -1.20 -11.26
N GLU A 104 12.67 -2.10 -12.02
CA GLU A 104 14.06 -2.00 -12.44
C GLU A 104 14.14 -1.24 -13.76
N LYS A 105 14.64 -0.02 -13.73
CA LYS A 105 14.63 0.89 -14.88
C LYS A 105 15.83 0.70 -15.82
N GLY A 106 16.96 0.23 -15.28
CA GLY A 106 18.23 0.15 -15.98
C GLY A 106 18.98 1.48 -16.00
N ALA A 107 20.14 1.50 -16.67
CA ALA A 107 20.97 2.69 -16.78
C ALA A 107 20.29 3.73 -17.65
N ASN A 108 19.92 4.87 -17.05
CA ASN A 108 19.58 6.03 -17.85
C ASN A 108 20.88 6.67 -18.35
N GLU A 109 20.86 7.15 -19.59
CA GLU A 109 21.73 8.22 -20.11
C GLU A 109 21.45 9.56 -19.39
N THR A 110 21.15 9.53 -18.08
CA THR A 110 21.05 10.71 -17.26
C THR A 110 22.43 11.33 -17.23
N SER A 111 22.58 12.42 -17.99
CA SER A 111 23.55 13.47 -17.78
C SER A 111 23.60 13.75 -16.28
N THR A 112 24.57 13.16 -15.61
CA THR A 112 24.82 13.36 -14.18
C THR A 112 25.08 14.84 -13.99
N THR A 113 24.08 15.57 -13.51
CA THR A 113 24.27 16.91 -12.99
C THR A 113 25.13 16.78 -11.74
N HIS A 114 26.44 17.00 -11.92
CA HIS A 114 27.44 17.22 -10.88
C HIS A 114 27.37 16.25 -9.67
N CYS A 115 27.72 14.99 -9.88
CA CYS A 115 28.24 14.19 -8.77
C CYS A 115 29.70 14.62 -8.52
N PRO A 116 30.06 15.15 -7.34
CA PRO A 116 31.41 15.66 -7.05
C PRO A 116 32.44 14.54 -6.81
N HIS A 117 32.04 13.26 -6.86
CA HIS A 117 32.99 12.16 -6.86
C HIS A 117 33.64 12.01 -8.23
N SER A 118 34.96 12.19 -8.25
CA SER A 118 35.83 12.04 -9.41
C SER A 118 35.90 10.58 -9.86
N PHE A 119 34.91 10.13 -10.63
CA PHE A 119 35.04 8.94 -11.44
C PHE A 119 35.89 9.28 -12.68
N GLN A 120 36.87 8.42 -13.00
CA GLN A 120 37.74 8.59 -14.19
C GLN A 120 36.96 8.51 -15.51
N GLU A 121 35.76 7.92 -15.49
CA GLU A 121 34.79 7.90 -16.59
C GLU A 121 33.40 8.29 -16.05
N VAL A 122 32.68 9.16 -16.76
CA VAL A 122 31.27 9.43 -16.49
C VAL A 122 30.47 8.23 -17.01
N ARG A 123 30.01 7.36 -16.11
CA ARG A 123 29.07 6.28 -16.44
C ARG A 123 27.70 6.56 -15.86
N GLY A 124 26.65 6.22 -16.62
CA GLY A 124 25.29 6.20 -16.11
C GLY A 124 25.15 5.21 -14.96
N LEU A 125 24.35 5.57 -13.96
CA LEU A 125 24.00 4.68 -12.86
C LEU A 125 22.74 3.90 -13.23
N GLU A 126 22.71 2.64 -12.82
CA GLU A 126 21.54 1.78 -12.91
C GLU A 126 20.52 2.23 -11.86
N MET A 127 19.27 2.39 -12.26
CA MET A 127 18.24 2.96 -11.38
C MET A 127 17.11 1.96 -11.11
N GLY A 128 16.65 1.93 -9.87
CA GLY A 128 15.41 1.28 -9.45
C GLY A 128 14.41 2.30 -8.90
N CYS A 129 13.12 2.04 -9.08
CA CYS A 129 12.02 2.85 -8.54
C CYS A 129 11.01 1.93 -7.84
N TYR A 130 10.63 2.29 -6.61
CA TYR A 130 9.78 1.45 -5.77
C TYR A 130 8.73 2.29 -5.05
N GLY A 131 7.47 2.14 -5.45
CA GLY A 131 6.35 2.92 -4.97
C GLY A 131 5.43 2.12 -4.05
N ILE A 132 4.96 2.74 -2.97
CA ILE A 132 3.79 2.27 -2.19
C ILE A 132 2.77 3.40 -2.14
N GLY A 133 1.58 3.15 -2.67
CA GLY A 133 0.45 4.06 -2.57
C GLY A 133 -0.18 3.97 -1.17
N MET A 134 0.40 4.59 -0.14
CA MET A 134 -0.08 4.48 1.26
C MET A 134 -1.60 4.67 1.43
N THR A 135 -2.18 5.71 0.81
CA THR A 135 -3.63 5.96 0.87
C THR A 135 -4.41 4.90 0.09
N ARG A 136 -3.89 4.43 -1.05
CA ARG A 136 -4.51 3.39 -1.87
C ARG A 136 -4.44 2.02 -1.20
N LEU A 137 -3.34 1.70 -0.51
CA LEU A 137 -3.19 0.53 0.35
C LEU A 137 -4.25 0.52 1.44
N LEU A 138 -4.46 1.64 2.13
CA LEU A 138 -5.50 1.73 3.17
C LEU A 138 -6.90 1.52 2.57
N ALA A 139 -7.21 2.16 1.44
CA ALA A 139 -8.50 2.00 0.76
C ALA A 139 -8.74 0.56 0.27
N ALA A 140 -7.73 -0.05 -0.35
CA ALA A 140 -7.80 -1.43 -0.83
C ALA A 140 -7.90 -2.45 0.33
N ALA A 141 -7.22 -2.18 1.45
CA ALA A 141 -7.38 -2.97 2.67
C ALA A 141 -8.81 -2.90 3.20
N VAL A 142 -9.39 -1.70 3.28
CA VAL A 142 -10.79 -1.51 3.69
C VAL A 142 -11.74 -2.29 2.77
N GLU A 143 -11.56 -2.19 1.46
CA GLU A 143 -12.39 -2.89 0.47
C GLU A 143 -12.30 -4.42 0.63
N TYR A 144 -11.09 -4.94 0.84
CA TYR A 144 -10.92 -6.36 1.09
C TYR A 144 -11.61 -6.80 2.38
N LEU A 145 -11.44 -6.04 3.46
CA LEU A 145 -11.93 -6.36 4.80
C LEU A 145 -13.44 -6.09 4.98
N SER A 146 -14.06 -5.31 4.09
CA SER A 146 -15.50 -5.03 4.10
C SER A 146 -16.31 -5.97 3.21
N ALA A 147 -15.70 -6.70 2.27
CA ALA A 147 -16.45 -7.58 1.37
C ALA A 147 -15.68 -8.85 1.00
N ALA A 148 -14.54 -8.70 0.32
CA ALA A 148 -13.86 -9.83 -0.34
C ALA A 148 -13.33 -10.89 0.64
N ALA A 149 -12.99 -10.51 1.88
CA ALA A 149 -12.59 -11.43 2.93
C ALA A 149 -13.72 -12.39 3.38
N PHE A 150 -14.99 -12.05 3.09
CA PHE A 150 -16.17 -12.77 3.57
C PHE A 150 -17.07 -13.22 2.41
N PRO A 151 -16.60 -14.12 1.53
CA PRO A 151 -17.35 -14.54 0.33
C PRO A 151 -18.69 -15.21 0.63
N ASN A 152 -18.90 -15.66 1.87
CA ASN A 152 -20.13 -16.30 2.33
C ASN A 152 -21.16 -15.30 2.91
N ILE A 153 -20.81 -14.01 3.02
CA ILE A 153 -21.68 -12.96 3.54
C ILE A 153 -21.97 -11.98 2.39
N PRO A 154 -23.24 -11.72 2.04
CA PRO A 154 -23.57 -10.69 1.05
C PRO A 154 -22.97 -9.34 1.44
N ALA A 155 -22.44 -8.58 0.48
CA ALA A 155 -21.75 -7.32 0.74
C ALA A 155 -22.64 -6.32 1.51
N GLU A 156 -23.96 -6.33 1.27
CA GLU A 156 -24.92 -5.46 1.95
C GLU A 156 -25.10 -5.79 3.44
N GLN A 157 -24.69 -7.00 3.86
CA GLN A 157 -24.75 -7.46 5.24
C GLN A 157 -23.44 -7.25 5.99
N VAL A 158 -22.36 -6.85 5.31
CA VAL A 158 -21.11 -6.52 5.99
C VAL A 158 -21.19 -5.08 6.49
N THR A 159 -21.57 -4.93 7.75
CA THR A 159 -21.78 -3.63 8.40
C THR A 159 -20.59 -3.17 9.24
N GLU A 160 -19.52 -3.97 9.31
CA GLU A 160 -18.41 -3.78 10.25
C GLU A 160 -17.06 -3.91 9.53
N LEU A 161 -16.12 -3.05 9.91
CA LEU A 161 -14.73 -3.15 9.49
C LEU A 161 -13.92 -3.99 10.48
N ARG A 162 -13.11 -4.92 9.95
CA ARG A 162 -12.26 -5.81 10.75
C ARG A 162 -10.80 -5.54 10.45
N TRP A 163 -10.20 -4.63 11.20
CA TRP A 163 -8.81 -4.25 11.00
C TRP A 163 -7.82 -5.33 11.47
N PRO A 164 -6.79 -5.65 10.67
CA PRO A 164 -5.58 -6.29 11.17
C PRO A 164 -4.92 -5.44 12.25
N SER A 165 -4.25 -6.06 13.21
CA SER A 165 -3.59 -5.36 14.33
C SER A 165 -2.60 -4.28 13.87
N GLY A 166 -1.87 -4.52 12.78
CA GLY A 166 -0.89 -3.56 12.23
C GLY A 166 -1.52 -2.35 11.52
N LEU A 167 -2.83 -2.37 11.26
CA LEU A 167 -3.58 -1.29 10.61
C LEU A 167 -4.65 -0.67 11.50
N ALA A 168 -5.08 -1.38 12.54
CA ALA A 168 -6.09 -0.89 13.46
C ALA A 168 -5.62 0.42 14.10
N PRO A 169 -6.46 1.48 14.12
CA PRO A 169 -6.07 2.74 14.72
C PRO A 169 -5.88 2.64 16.24
N PHE A 170 -6.56 1.67 16.87
CA PHE A 170 -6.48 1.37 18.30
C PHE A 170 -6.54 -0.13 18.54
N SER A 171 -5.84 -0.59 19.57
CA SER A 171 -5.77 -2.01 19.95
C SER A 171 -7.04 -2.52 20.65
N ALA A 172 -7.76 -1.64 21.36
CA ALA A 172 -9.05 -1.95 21.96
C ALA A 172 -9.95 -0.71 22.07
N ALA A 173 -11.26 -0.95 22.17
CA ALA A 173 -12.24 0.07 22.54
C ALA A 173 -12.95 -0.37 23.83
N LEU A 174 -12.87 0.46 24.87
CA LEU A 174 -13.62 0.28 26.11
C LEU A 174 -15.01 0.90 25.94
N VAL A 175 -16.04 0.10 26.19
CA VAL A 175 -17.44 0.55 26.11
C VAL A 175 -18.01 0.57 27.52
N LEU A 176 -18.27 1.76 28.06
CA LEU A 176 -18.83 1.92 29.41
C LEU A 176 -20.36 1.81 29.34
N GLN A 177 -20.92 0.71 29.87
CA GLN A 177 -22.35 0.59 30.10
C GLN A 177 -22.76 1.35 31.36
N LYS A 178 -23.60 2.39 31.23
CA LYS A 178 -24.25 3.01 32.39
C LYS A 178 -25.32 2.07 32.94
N ALA A 179 -25.20 1.68 34.22
CA ALA A 179 -26.14 0.81 34.92
C ALA A 179 -27.58 1.38 35.01
N GLN A 180 -27.77 2.69 34.84
CA GLN A 180 -29.09 3.33 34.84
C GLN A 180 -29.11 4.56 33.92
N ARG A 181 -29.47 4.37 32.65
CA ARG A 181 -30.24 5.32 31.81
C ARG A 181 -30.29 4.83 30.35
N ALA A 182 -31.44 5.01 29.73
CA ALA A 182 -31.67 4.98 28.29
C ALA A 182 -30.95 6.16 27.57
N ALA A 183 -29.65 6.34 27.79
CA ALA A 183 -28.83 7.38 27.20
C ALA A 183 -27.58 6.77 26.57
N GLN A 184 -27.24 7.27 25.39
CA GLN A 184 -26.27 6.76 24.41
C GLN A 184 -24.96 6.22 25.04
N PRO A 185 -24.41 5.10 24.52
CA PRO A 185 -23.16 4.51 25.01
C PRO A 185 -21.98 5.48 24.87
N VAL A 186 -21.16 5.57 25.91
CA VAL A 186 -19.88 6.32 25.90
C VAL A 186 -18.76 5.34 25.61
N TYR A 187 -17.93 5.64 24.60
CA TYR A 187 -16.79 4.82 24.18
C TYR A 187 -15.50 5.52 24.59
N GLU A 188 -14.51 4.75 25.04
CA GLU A 188 -13.13 5.18 25.28
C GLU A 188 -12.23 4.33 24.37
N LEU A 189 -11.41 4.97 23.54
CA LEU A 189 -10.48 4.28 22.64
C LEU A 189 -9.13 4.16 23.33
N VAL A 190 -8.63 2.94 23.49
CA VAL A 190 -7.40 2.68 24.24
C VAL A 190 -6.41 1.97 23.35
N ASP A 191 -5.24 2.57 23.18
CA ASP A 191 -4.11 1.85 22.62
C ASP A 191 -3.39 1.07 23.74
N VAL A 192 -3.81 -0.19 23.90
CA VAL A 192 -3.34 -1.10 24.95
C VAL A 192 -1.82 -1.37 24.85
N TYR A 193 -1.22 -1.22 23.67
CA TYR A 193 0.19 -1.53 23.43
C TYR A 193 1.10 -0.30 23.32
N GLY A 194 0.55 0.91 23.09
CA GLY A 194 1.32 2.14 22.92
C GLY A 194 1.64 2.91 24.22
N GLY A 195 1.06 2.53 25.36
CA GLY A 195 1.24 3.25 26.63
C GLY A 195 0.63 4.66 26.65
N VAL A 196 -0.19 5.01 25.65
CA VAL A 196 -0.88 6.30 25.53
C VAL A 196 -2.37 6.05 25.39
N SER A 197 -3.14 6.36 26.43
CA SER A 197 -4.60 6.41 26.40
C SER A 197 -5.05 7.82 26.02
N TYR A 198 -5.89 7.97 24.98
CA TYR A 198 -6.52 9.24 24.64
C TYR A 198 -7.99 9.20 25.08
N GLU A 199 -8.38 10.06 26.02
CA GLU A 199 -9.78 10.25 26.38
C GLU A 199 -10.45 11.06 25.27
N VAL A 200 -11.34 10.42 24.50
CA VAL A 200 -12.06 11.06 23.39
C VAL A 200 -13.56 10.99 23.64
N THR A 201 -14.20 12.16 23.71
CA THR A 201 -15.65 12.28 23.88
C THR A 201 -16.40 11.95 22.57
N LEU A 202 -17.67 11.54 22.67
CA LEU A 202 -18.55 11.32 21.50
C LEU A 202 -18.62 12.53 20.56
N SER A 203 -18.52 13.76 21.08
CA SER A 203 -18.42 14.99 20.30
C SER A 203 -17.15 15.04 19.47
N GLN A 204 -16.00 14.71 20.06
CA GLN A 204 -14.71 14.68 19.37
C GLN A 204 -14.62 13.53 18.36
N MET A 205 -15.24 12.38 18.64
CA MET A 205 -15.38 11.30 17.66
C MET A 205 -16.27 11.71 16.48
N ARG A 206 -17.43 12.35 16.74
CA ARG A 206 -18.32 12.85 15.67
C ARG A 206 -17.69 13.99 14.86
N GLU A 207 -16.82 14.78 15.48
CA GLU A 207 -16.04 15.84 14.85
C GLU A 207 -14.84 15.30 14.05
N ALA A 208 -14.21 14.20 14.50
CA ALA A 208 -13.13 13.53 13.79
C ALA A 208 -13.63 12.69 12.61
N PHE A 209 -14.80 12.06 12.73
CA PHE A 209 -15.41 11.22 11.70
C PHE A 209 -16.46 11.94 10.85
N GLN A 210 -16.62 13.26 10.98
CA GLN A 210 -17.62 14.13 10.33
C GLN A 210 -18.39 13.45 9.19
N MET A 211 -19.42 12.66 9.54
CA MET A 211 -20.36 12.07 8.59
C MET A 211 -21.25 13.19 8.04
N ARG A 212 -20.68 13.96 7.12
CA ARG A 212 -21.38 14.74 6.11
C ARG A 212 -20.76 14.30 4.78
N SER A 213 -21.58 14.28 3.73
CA SER A 213 -21.11 14.02 2.36
C SER A 213 -19.82 14.79 2.11
N PHE A 214 -18.72 14.08 1.91
CA PHE A 214 -17.40 14.65 1.69
C PHE A 214 -17.43 15.49 0.41
N GLU A 215 -17.27 16.82 0.53
CA GLU A 215 -17.02 17.69 -0.61
C GLU A 215 -15.57 18.20 -0.57
N THR A 216 -14.97 18.38 -1.75
CA THR A 216 -13.56 18.80 -1.92
C THR A 216 -13.20 20.12 -1.24
N SER A 217 -14.17 20.91 -0.80
CA SER A 217 -13.99 22.12 0.00
C SER A 217 -13.62 21.87 1.46
N ASP A 218 -13.80 20.64 1.95
CA ASP A 218 -13.56 20.26 3.35
C ASP A 218 -12.11 19.82 3.62
N LEU A 219 -11.28 19.73 2.57
CA LEU A 219 -9.84 19.52 2.74
C LEU A 219 -9.21 20.79 3.34
N PRO A 220 -8.35 20.67 4.37
CA PRO A 220 -7.64 21.82 4.92
C PRO A 220 -6.82 22.49 3.81
N GLN A 221 -7.11 23.76 3.52
CA GLN A 221 -6.33 24.53 2.56
C GLN A 221 -4.87 24.53 3.00
N TRP A 222 -4.00 24.03 2.13
CA TRP A 222 -2.57 23.99 2.34
C TRP A 222 -2.04 25.42 2.56
N ASN A 223 -1.78 25.78 3.81
CA ASN A 223 -1.14 27.05 4.13
C ASN A 223 0.38 26.90 4.02
N GLN A 224 0.97 27.48 2.98
CA GLN A 224 2.41 27.42 2.72
C GLN A 224 3.27 28.08 3.82
N ASN A 225 2.67 28.82 4.76
CA ASN A 225 3.38 29.55 5.80
C ASN A 225 3.72 28.73 7.06
N ASN A 226 3.24 27.49 7.22
CA ASN A 226 3.51 26.66 8.41
C ASN A 226 4.91 26.01 8.46
N ARG A 227 5.90 26.56 7.75
CA ARG A 227 7.31 26.18 7.88
C ARG A 227 7.99 26.96 9.01
N THR A 228 7.75 26.59 10.25
CA THR A 228 8.65 26.96 11.36
C THR A 228 9.25 25.70 11.96
N ARG A 229 10.49 25.38 11.56
CA ARG A 229 11.31 24.38 12.25
C ARG A 229 11.60 24.89 13.67
N PRO A 230 11.45 24.06 14.71
CA PRO A 230 11.96 24.40 16.03
C PRO A 230 13.49 24.48 15.98
N LYS A 231 14.05 25.59 16.47
CA LYS A 231 15.49 25.70 16.73
C LYS A 231 15.80 24.88 17.97
N THR A 232 16.61 23.85 17.83
CA THR A 232 17.22 23.11 18.94
C THR A 232 18.18 24.02 19.71
N GLN A 233 18.07 23.99 21.05
CA GLN A 233 19.09 24.49 21.99
C GLN A 233 20.33 23.59 21.97
#